data_AF-A0A183HPI4-F1
#
_entry.id   AF-A0A183HPI4-F1
#
_cell.length_a   1.000
_cell.length_b   1.000
_cell.length_c   1.000
_cell.angle_alpha   90.00
_cell.angle_beta   90.00
_cell.angle_gamma   90.00
#
_symmetry.space_group_name_H-M   'P 1'
#
loop_
_entity.id
_entity.type
_entity.pdbx_description
1 polymer ?
#
loop_
_entity_poly.entity_id
_entity_poly.type
_entity_poly.pdbx_seq_one_letter_code
_entity_poly.pdbx_strand_id
1 'polypeptide(L)'
;MLGVPYVYTESRILRARLEYLREQLGIRENDFLTFDAMRQAAQCMGRALRGKSDYGLMVFADKRFSRKDKMGKLPRWIQEYITPGNINLSIEEAAVIARKWFPLMAQSFTKEHQLGISLLTEEMLREKELLGKKFGHVLEEVD
;
A
#
# COMPACT_ATOMS: atom_id res chain seq x y z
N MET A 1 -0.41 11.62 4.42
CA MET A 1 -1.26 12.08 3.31
C MET A 1 -2.50 12.78 3.86
N LEU A 2 -2.67 14.04 3.51
CA LEU A 2 -3.81 14.84 3.94
C LEU A 2 -4.87 14.82 2.84
N GLY A 3 -6.07 14.32 3.15
CA GLY A 3 -7.17 14.24 2.19
C GLY A 3 -6.97 13.20 1.08
N VAL A 4 -8.04 13.00 0.30
CA VAL A 4 -8.02 12.18 -0.93
C VAL A 4 -7.77 13.10 -2.13
N PRO A 5 -6.77 12.84 -2.99
CA PRO A 5 -6.36 13.74 -4.05
C PRO A 5 -7.29 13.57 -5.26
N TYR A 6 -8.45 14.20 -5.21
CA TYR A 6 -9.35 14.22 -6.36
C TYR A 6 -8.95 15.30 -7.36
N VAL A 7 -8.97 14.93 -8.64
CA VAL A 7 -8.92 15.88 -9.74
C VAL A 7 -10.19 16.73 -9.77
N TYR A 8 -10.09 17.95 -10.31
CA TYR A 8 -11.22 18.86 -10.44
C TYR A 8 -12.31 18.26 -11.35
N THR A 9 -13.45 17.91 -10.75
CA THR A 9 -14.53 17.13 -11.39
C THR A 9 -15.32 17.93 -12.43
N GLU A 10 -15.35 19.26 -12.33
CA GLU A 10 -16.11 20.11 -13.25
C GLU A 10 -15.33 20.47 -14.53
N SER A 11 -14.10 19.97 -14.68
CA SER A 11 -13.31 20.14 -15.91
C SER A 11 -14.01 19.50 -17.10
N ARG A 12 -14.15 20.24 -18.21
CA ARG A 12 -14.74 19.74 -19.47
C ARG A 12 -13.97 18.54 -20.02
N ILE A 13 -12.64 18.57 -19.94
CA ILE A 13 -11.76 17.49 -20.42
C ILE A 13 -12.03 16.21 -19.64
N LEU A 14 -12.15 16.31 -18.31
CA LEU A 14 -12.42 15.16 -17.46
C LEU A 14 -13.82 14.61 -17.70
N ARG A 15 -14.84 15.46 -17.84
CA ARG A 15 -16.21 15.02 -18.16
C ARG A 15 -16.30 14.27 -19.48
N ALA A 16 -15.67 14.78 -20.54
CA ALA A 16 -15.62 14.08 -21.83
C ALA A 16 -14.90 12.72 -21.73
N ARG A 17 -13.82 12.65 -20.95
CA ARG A 17 -13.12 11.39 -20.68
C ARG A 17 -14.00 10.41 -19.91
N LEU A 18 -14.71 10.87 -18.88
CA LEU A 18 -15.62 10.04 -18.08
C LEU A 18 -16.78 9.48 -18.93
N GLU A 19 -17.34 10.30 -19.82
CA GLU A 19 -18.38 9.89 -20.77
C GLU A 19 -17.87 8.81 -21.74
N TYR A 20 -16.68 9.01 -22.32
CA TYR A 20 -16.04 8.00 -23.16
C TYR A 20 -15.81 6.68 -22.42
N LEU A 21 -15.28 6.73 -21.18
CA LEU A 21 -15.05 5.53 -20.36
C LEU A 21 -16.36 4.80 -20.03
N ARG A 22 -17.46 5.54 -19.84
CA ARG A 22 -18.78 4.98 -19.57
C ARG A 22 -19.37 4.30 -20.79
N GLU A 23 -19.30 4.92 -21.96
CA GLU A 23 -19.92 4.42 -23.20
C GLU A 23 -19.12 3.28 -23.84
N GLN A 24 -17.80 3.41 -23.92
CA GLN A 24 -16.96 2.46 -24.66
C GLN A 24 -16.46 1.30 -23.80
N LEU A 25 -16.18 1.56 -22.52
CA LEU A 25 -15.58 0.57 -21.62
C LEU A 25 -16.51 0.13 -20.47
N GLY A 26 -17.72 0.72 -20.37
CA GLY A 26 -18.67 0.39 -19.30
C GLY A 26 -18.18 0.75 -17.89
N ILE A 27 -17.15 1.59 -17.77
CA ILE A 27 -16.55 1.96 -16.47
C ILE A 27 -17.39 3.08 -15.85
N ARG A 28 -17.80 2.89 -14.59
CA ARG A 28 -18.53 3.92 -13.84
C ARG A 28 -17.61 5.09 -13.52
N GLU A 29 -18.17 6.30 -13.59
CA GLU A 29 -17.42 7.54 -13.35
C GLU A 29 -16.76 7.55 -11.95
N ASN A 30 -17.50 7.11 -10.93
CA ASN A 30 -17.00 7.02 -9.55
C ASN A 30 -15.84 6.03 -9.37
N ASP A 31 -15.81 4.94 -10.16
CA ASP A 31 -14.74 3.95 -10.07
C ASP A 31 -13.45 4.51 -10.64
N PHE A 32 -13.52 5.24 -11.75
CA PHE A 32 -12.36 5.93 -12.33
C PHE A 32 -11.83 7.02 -11.40
N LEU A 33 -12.70 7.88 -10.85
CA LEU A 33 -12.30 8.94 -9.94
C LEU A 33 -11.62 8.39 -8.67
N THR A 34 -12.17 7.31 -8.11
CA THR A 34 -11.59 6.67 -6.93
C THR A 34 -10.27 5.98 -7.27
N PHE A 35 -10.20 5.29 -8.41
CA PHE A 35 -8.96 4.66 -8.87
C PHE A 35 -7.83 5.68 -9.06
N ASP A 36 -8.08 6.78 -9.76
CA ASP A 36 -7.04 7.78 -10.04
C ASP A 36 -6.54 8.44 -8.74
N ALA A 37 -7.47 8.80 -7.84
CA ALA A 37 -7.12 9.36 -6.55
C ALA A 37 -6.30 8.39 -5.68
N MET A 38 -6.67 7.09 -5.65
CA MET A 38 -5.94 6.08 -4.89
C MET A 38 -4.58 5.77 -5.51
N ARG A 39 -4.46 5.79 -6.84
CA ARG A 39 -3.20 5.63 -7.55
C ARG A 39 -2.21 6.74 -7.18
N GLN A 40 -2.66 7.99 -7.21
CA GLN A 40 -1.81 9.13 -6.84
C GLN A 40 -1.45 9.11 -5.35
N ALA A 41 -2.40 8.74 -4.50
CA ALA A 41 -2.16 8.51 -3.07
C ALA A 41 -1.05 7.49 -2.83
N ALA A 42 -1.22 6.29 -3.37
CA ALA A 42 -0.26 5.20 -3.23
C ALA A 42 1.12 5.56 -3.80
N GLN A 43 1.17 6.30 -4.91
CA GLN A 43 2.42 6.75 -5.51
C GLN A 43 3.21 7.65 -4.55
N CYS A 44 2.56 8.61 -3.89
CA CYS A 44 3.21 9.48 -2.92
C CYS A 44 3.68 8.68 -1.70
N MET A 45 2.83 7.78 -1.17
CA MET A 45 3.16 6.98 0.00
C MET A 45 4.31 5.99 -0.27
N GLY A 46 4.35 5.40 -1.46
CA GLY A 46 5.42 4.49 -1.89
C GLY A 46 6.80 5.13 -1.99
N ARG A 47 6.93 6.47 -1.90
CA ARG A 47 8.24 7.14 -1.87
C ARG A 47 8.95 7.06 -0.52
N ALA A 48 8.22 6.74 0.56
CA ALA A 48 8.78 6.73 1.91
C ALA A 48 9.64 5.49 2.20
N LEU A 49 9.53 4.42 1.39
CA LEU A 49 10.32 3.20 1.52
C LEU A 49 11.14 3.01 0.24
N ARG A 50 12.46 2.77 0.36
CA ARG A 50 13.33 2.49 -0.80
C ARG A 50 14.02 1.13 -0.71
N GLY A 51 14.43 0.72 0.49
CA GLY A 51 15.03 -0.58 0.77
C GLY A 51 14.33 -1.34 1.89
N LYS A 52 14.76 -2.58 2.12
CA LYS A 52 14.26 -3.44 3.23
C LYS A 52 14.75 -2.99 4.60
N SER A 53 15.82 -2.21 4.66
CA SER A 53 16.33 -1.57 5.88
C SER A 53 15.59 -0.29 6.24
N ASP A 54 14.87 0.30 5.29
CA ASP A 54 14.16 1.55 5.53
C ASP A 54 12.83 1.26 6.22
N TYR A 55 12.50 2.08 7.20
CA TYR A 55 11.18 2.08 7.83
C TYR A 55 10.58 3.47 7.76
N GLY A 56 9.27 3.53 7.57
CA GLY A 56 8.54 4.79 7.48
C GLY A 56 7.13 4.63 8.03
N LEU A 57 6.65 5.68 8.70
CA LEU A 57 5.27 5.74 9.17
C LEU A 57 4.40 6.39 8.09
N MET A 58 3.43 5.63 7.59
CA MET A 58 2.49 6.07 6.56
C MET A 58 1.13 6.40 7.19
N VAL A 59 0.74 7.68 7.19
CA VAL A 59 -0.54 8.13 7.80
C VAL A 59 -1.50 8.63 6.72
N PHE A 60 -2.72 8.08 6.70
CA PHE A 60 -3.84 8.55 5.87
C PHE A 60 -4.81 9.38 6.71
N ALA A 61 -4.75 10.71 6.58
CA ALA A 61 -5.51 11.63 7.41
C ALA A 61 -6.82 12.05 6.72
N ASP A 62 -7.69 11.08 6.42
CA ASP A 62 -9.06 11.32 5.94
C ASP A 62 -9.94 10.09 6.20
N LYS A 63 -11.14 10.31 6.76
CA LYS A 63 -12.12 9.24 7.03
C LYS A 63 -12.51 8.47 5.76
N ARG A 64 -12.42 9.07 4.57
CA ARG A 64 -12.76 8.40 3.31
C ARG A 64 -11.87 7.19 3.03
N PHE A 65 -10.61 7.18 3.49
CA PHE A 65 -9.71 6.04 3.30
C PHE A 65 -10.14 4.79 4.07
N SER A 66 -10.97 4.90 5.12
CA SER A 66 -11.45 3.73 5.87
C SER A 66 -12.53 2.94 5.13
N ARG A 67 -13.10 3.51 4.05
CA ARG A 67 -14.12 2.82 3.26
C ARG A 67 -13.48 1.75 2.38
N LYS A 68 -14.14 0.58 2.28
CA LYS A 68 -13.63 -0.58 1.55
C LYS A 68 -13.38 -0.33 0.06
N ASP A 69 -14.17 0.54 -0.56
CA ASP A 69 -14.01 0.96 -1.98
C ASP A 69 -12.67 1.64 -2.23
N LYS A 70 -12.15 2.41 -1.26
CA LYS A 70 -10.88 3.14 -1.37
C LYS A 70 -9.73 2.31 -0.87
N MET A 71 -9.90 1.69 0.31
CA MET A 71 -8.88 0.84 0.92
C MET A 71 -8.51 -0.34 0.00
N GLY A 72 -9.51 -0.96 -0.65
CA GLY A 72 -9.28 -2.07 -1.57
C GLY A 72 -8.55 -1.69 -2.87
N LYS A 73 -8.44 -0.39 -3.19
CA LYS A 73 -7.71 0.12 -4.37
C LYS A 73 -6.25 0.48 -4.06
N LEU A 74 -5.83 0.41 -2.80
CA LEU A 74 -4.41 0.53 -2.45
C LEU A 74 -3.63 -0.69 -2.94
N PRO A 75 -2.30 -0.63 -3.12
CA PRO A 75 -1.50 -1.81 -3.41
C PRO A 75 -1.60 -2.88 -2.30
N ARG A 76 -1.58 -4.17 -2.67
CA ARG A 76 -1.68 -5.31 -1.72
C ARG A 76 -0.67 -5.21 -0.57
N TRP A 77 0.58 -4.89 -0.89
CA TRP A 77 1.65 -4.73 0.09
C TRP A 77 1.41 -3.61 1.12
N ILE A 78 0.53 -2.63 0.87
CA ILE A 78 0.10 -1.65 1.89
C ILE A 78 -1.08 -2.23 2.68
N GLN A 79 -2.06 -2.82 1.98
CA GLN A 79 -3.28 -3.36 2.59
C GLN A 79 -2.98 -4.42 3.65
N GLU A 80 -2.00 -5.28 3.41
CA GLU A 80 -1.58 -6.35 4.34
C GLU A 80 -1.12 -5.84 5.70
N TYR A 81 -0.57 -4.62 5.76
CA TYR A 81 -0.08 -4.02 7.01
C TYR A 81 -1.07 -3.05 7.65
N ILE A 82 -2.23 -2.81 7.01
CA ILE A 82 -3.34 -2.06 7.62
C ILE A 82 -4.13 -3.05 8.49
N THR A 83 -3.78 -3.12 9.77
CA THR A 83 -4.54 -3.92 10.74
C THR A 83 -5.88 -3.26 11.06
N PRO A 84 -6.94 -4.03 11.38
CA PRO A 84 -8.25 -3.47 11.71
C PRO A 84 -8.22 -2.53 12.93
N GLY A 85 -7.27 -2.72 13.85
CA GLY A 85 -7.06 -1.83 14.99
C GLY A 85 -6.44 -0.48 14.63
N ASN A 86 -5.84 -0.34 13.44
CA ASN A 86 -5.23 0.91 12.95
C ASN A 86 -6.14 1.69 12.00
N ILE A 87 -7.42 1.32 11.91
CA ILE A 87 -8.41 1.99 11.05
C ILE A 87 -9.22 2.98 11.90
N ASN A 88 -9.48 4.18 11.35
CA ASN A 88 -10.32 5.20 11.98
C ASN A 88 -9.81 5.65 13.37
N LEU A 89 -8.49 5.78 13.49
CA LEU A 89 -7.83 6.28 14.69
C LEU A 89 -8.06 7.78 14.88
N SER A 90 -8.15 8.21 16.13
CA SER A 90 -7.98 9.61 16.53
C SER A 90 -6.52 10.06 16.41
N ILE A 91 -6.30 11.37 16.43
CA ILE A 91 -4.95 11.96 16.35
C ILE A 91 -4.08 11.51 17.53
N GLU A 92 -4.68 11.41 18.72
CA GLU A 92 -3.96 11.01 19.94
C GLU A 92 -3.55 9.54 19.90
N GLU A 93 -4.45 8.65 19.49
CA GLU A 93 -4.15 7.22 19.32
C GLU A 93 -3.05 7.00 18.27
N ALA A 94 -3.15 7.70 17.13
CA ALA A 94 -2.11 7.64 16.09
C ALA A 94 -0.75 8.11 16.63
N ALA A 95 -0.71 9.17 17.45
CA ALA A 95 0.51 9.65 18.07
C ALA A 95 1.10 8.65 19.08
N VAL A 96 0.24 7.98 19.87
CA VAL A 96 0.67 6.92 20.80
C VAL A 96 1.27 5.73 20.05
N ILE A 97 0.62 5.28 18.98
CA ILE A 97 1.11 4.18 18.13
C ILE A 97 2.45 4.56 17.50
N ALA A 98 2.56 5.77 16.94
CA ALA A 98 3.81 6.26 16.35
C ALA A 98 4.96 6.28 17.36
N ARG A 99 4.73 6.83 18.56
CA ARG A 99 5.74 6.91 19.63
C ARG A 99 6.21 5.54 20.10
N LYS A 100 5.34 4.52 20.10
CA LYS A 100 5.71 3.15 20.44
C LYS A 100 6.44 2.44 19.30
N TRP A 101 6.06 2.74 18.06
CA TRP A 101 6.57 2.04 16.87
C TRP A 101 7.99 2.46 16.49
N PHE A 102 8.30 3.76 16.53
CA PHE A 102 9.64 4.24 16.13
C PHE A 102 10.80 3.64 16.93
N PRO A 103 10.75 3.53 18.28
CA PRO A 103 11.82 2.91 19.05
C PRO A 103 12.01 1.41 18.76
N LEU A 104 10.92 0.69 18.45
CA LEU A 104 11.00 -0.72 18.08
C LEU A 104 11.73 -0.91 16.74
N MET A 105 11.44 -0.03 15.78
CA MET A 105 12.08 -0.08 14.44
C MET A 105 13.50 0.51 14.42
N ALA A 106 13.84 1.38 15.37
CA ALA A 106 15.16 2.00 15.46
C ALA A 106 16.24 1.09 16.05
N GLN A 107 15.89 -0.14 16.44
CA GLN A 107 16.87 -1.14 16.90
C GLN A 107 17.84 -1.52 15.76
N SER A 108 19.05 -1.94 16.12
CA SER A 108 20.07 -2.33 15.14
C SER A 108 19.57 -3.49 14.27
N PHE A 109 19.35 -3.22 12.98
CA PHE A 109 18.90 -4.20 12.01
C PHE A 109 20.07 -4.66 11.14
N THR A 110 20.71 -5.76 11.53
CA THR A 110 21.85 -6.35 10.82
C THR A 110 21.40 -7.23 9.65
N LYS A 111 22.33 -7.53 8.73
CA LYS A 111 22.07 -8.40 7.56
C LYS A 111 21.68 -9.82 7.97
N GLU A 112 22.13 -10.28 9.13
CA GLU A 112 21.79 -11.61 9.67
C GLU A 112 20.28 -11.77 9.89
N HIS A 113 19.60 -10.71 10.32
CA HIS A 113 18.14 -10.73 10.49
C HIS A 113 17.37 -10.77 9.16
N GLN A 114 18.03 -10.47 8.04
CA GLN A 114 17.40 -10.48 6.71
C GLN A 114 17.52 -11.84 6.03
N LEU A 115 18.55 -12.62 6.38
CA LEU A 115 18.84 -13.93 5.77
C LEU A 115 17.67 -14.90 5.98
N GLY A 116 17.19 -15.47 4.88
CA GLY A 116 16.11 -16.46 4.87
C GLY A 116 14.68 -15.92 5.00
N ILE A 117 14.52 -14.59 5.00
CA ILE A 117 13.23 -13.90 4.92
C ILE A 117 13.20 -12.96 3.73
N SER A 118 14.12 -11.98 3.69
CA SER A 118 14.18 -10.92 2.67
C SER A 118 15.45 -10.94 1.83
N LEU A 119 16.52 -11.58 2.33
CA LEU A 119 17.77 -11.84 1.62
C LEU A 119 17.98 -13.35 1.52
N LEU A 120 18.36 -13.84 0.34
CA LEU A 120 18.61 -15.26 0.07
C LEU A 120 20.05 -15.44 -0.41
N THR A 121 20.74 -16.46 0.08
CA THR A 121 22.05 -16.87 -0.42
C THR A 121 21.90 -17.94 -1.51
N GLU A 122 22.96 -18.16 -2.29
CA GLU A 122 22.96 -19.16 -3.36
C GLU A 122 22.67 -20.57 -2.83
N GLU A 123 23.21 -20.92 -1.66
CA GLU A 123 22.99 -22.22 -1.01
C GLU A 123 21.50 -22.43 -0.69
N MET A 124 20.84 -21.40 -0.17
CA MET A 124 19.40 -21.45 0.16
C MET A 124 18.51 -21.57 -1.08
N LEU A 125 18.98 -21.10 -2.25
CA LEU A 125 18.24 -21.25 -3.51
C LEU A 125 18.33 -22.68 -4.08
N ARG A 126 19.42 -23.39 -3.78
CA ARG A 126 19.59 -24.79 -4.22
C ARG A 126 18.65 -25.75 -3.47
N GLU A 127 18.22 -25.37 -2.27
CA GLU A 127 17.24 -26.12 -1.46
C GLU A 127 15.78 -25.83 -1.89
N LYS A 128 15.34 -26.50 -2.96
CA LYS A 128 13.98 -26.34 -3.53
C LYS A 128 12.83 -26.57 -2.54
N GLU A 129 13.00 -27.45 -1.54
CA GLU A 129 11.97 -27.71 -0.52
C GLU A 129 11.68 -26.50 0.37
N LEU A 130 12.69 -25.68 0.65
CA LEU A 130 12.60 -24.54 1.56
C LEU A 130 11.87 -23.36 0.88
N LEU A 131 12.08 -23.21 -0.43
CA LEU A 131 11.40 -22.24 -1.28
C LEU A 131 9.89 -22.52 -1.40
N GLY A 132 9.51 -23.77 -1.69
CA GLY A 132 8.11 -24.15 -1.85
C GLY A 132 7.28 -23.98 -0.57
N LYS A 133 7.86 -24.28 0.60
CA LYS A 133 7.18 -24.13 1.89
C LYS A 133 7.06 -22.67 2.35
N LYS A 134 8.07 -21.83 2.14
CA LYS A 134 8.07 -20.43 2.64
C LYS A 134 7.45 -19.43 1.67
N PHE A 135 7.63 -19.60 0.37
CA PHE A 135 7.21 -18.62 -0.66
C PHE A 135 6.05 -19.12 -1.53
N GLY A 136 5.35 -20.18 -1.15
CA GLY A 136 4.23 -20.71 -1.92
C GLY A 136 3.08 -19.71 -2.18
N HIS A 137 2.98 -18.64 -1.38
CA HIS A 137 2.01 -17.55 -1.59
C HIS A 137 2.49 -16.45 -2.55
N VAL A 138 3.79 -16.41 -2.88
CA VAL A 138 4.42 -15.45 -3.81
C VAL A 138 4.69 -16.10 -5.16
N LEU A 139 4.95 -17.41 -5.17
CA LEU A 139 5.13 -18.25 -6.35
C LEU A 139 3.78 -18.64 -6.98
N GLU A 140 2.84 -17.71 -7.12
CA GLU A 140 1.80 -17.89 -8.14
C GLU A 140 2.51 -17.75 -9.49
N GLU A 141 2.68 -18.86 -10.21
CA GLU A 141 3.10 -18.83 -11.60
C GLU A 141 2.13 -17.92 -12.36
N VAL A 142 2.68 -16.84 -12.93
CA VAL A 142 1.96 -16.05 -13.92
C VAL A 142 2.12 -16.80 -15.23
N ASP A 143 1.06 -17.50 -15.65
CA ASP A 143 0.91 -18.01 -17.02
C ASP A 143 1.01 -16.87 -18.05
#